data_AF-A0A9Q3I8N1-F1
#
_entry.id   AF-A0A9Q3I8N1-F1
#
_cell.length_a   1.000
_cell.length_b   1.000
_cell.length_c   1.000
_cell.angle_alpha   90.00
_cell.angle_beta   90.00
_cell.angle_gamma   90.00
#
_symmetry.space_group_name_H-M   'P 1'
#
loop_
_entity.id
_entity.type
_entity.pdbx_description
1 polymer ?
#
loop_
_entity_poly.entity_id
_entity_poly.type
_entity_poly.pdbx_seq_one_letter_code
_entity_poly.pdbx_strand_id
1 'polypeptide(L)'
;MEAQENAAKYMSVLKNVILVNEAMPEDPNTPLERLELSRDTYERPLSPNPPLFIETSKVTEEGISMIKFGPSELFPEEEVNVLKKCYITKANGYSIL
;
A
#
# COMPACT_ATOMS: atom_id res chain seq x y z
N MET A 1 -58.76 5.73 19.45
CA MET A 1 -57.46 5.11 19.79
C MET A 1 -56.45 6.23 19.63
N GLU A 2 -56.30 7.03 20.67
CA GLU A 2 -55.47 8.25 20.64
C GLU A 2 -54.00 7.85 20.69
N ALA A 3 -53.22 8.35 19.74
CA ALA A 3 -51.78 8.14 19.70
C ALA A 3 -51.14 8.96 20.83
N GLN A 4 -50.58 8.26 21.80
CA GLN A 4 -49.84 8.84 22.92
C GLN A 4 -48.53 9.43 22.37
N GLU A 5 -48.53 10.75 22.18
CA GLU A 5 -47.35 11.52 21.77
C GLU A 5 -46.31 11.46 22.89
N ASN A 6 -45.39 10.49 22.80
CA ASN A 6 -44.20 10.46 23.63
C ASN A 6 -43.29 11.61 23.19
N ALA A 7 -43.57 12.81 23.69
CA ALA A 7 -42.72 13.98 23.57
C ALA A 7 -41.39 13.69 24.29
N ALA A 8 -40.47 13.03 23.59
CA ALA A 8 -39.09 12.92 24.00
C ALA A 8 -38.57 14.36 24.18
N LYS A 9 -38.32 14.75 25.44
CA LYS A 9 -37.70 16.04 25.78
C LYS A 9 -36.45 16.20 24.92
N TYR A 10 -36.48 17.15 24.00
CA TYR A 10 -35.30 17.55 23.23
C TYR A 10 -34.32 18.19 24.22
N MET A 11 -33.34 17.42 24.70
CA MET A 11 -32.25 17.97 25.47
C MET A 11 -31.44 18.83 24.52
N SER A 12 -31.48 20.15 24.69
CA SER A 12 -30.57 21.04 23.98
C SER A 12 -29.17 20.69 24.43
N VAL A 13 -28.47 19.92 23.60
CA VAL A 13 -27.03 19.73 23.73
C VAL A 13 -26.39 21.05 23.27
N LEU A 14 -26.56 22.10 24.08
CA LEU A 14 -25.61 23.22 24.14
C LEU A 14 -24.34 22.65 24.77
N LYS A 15 -23.67 21.76 24.04
CA LYS A 15 -22.25 21.53 24.26
C LYS A 15 -21.62 22.89 24.03
N ASN A 16 -21.06 23.44 25.09
CA ASN A 16 -20.24 24.64 25.06
C ASN A 16 -19.04 24.38 24.14
N VAL A 17 -19.25 24.42 22.83
CA VAL A 17 -18.17 24.54 21.87
C VAL A 17 -17.78 26.00 21.93
N ILE A 18 -16.80 26.30 22.79
CA ILE A 18 -16.15 27.59 22.76
C ILE A 18 -15.46 27.65 21.40
N LEU A 19 -16.05 28.40 20.46
CA LEU A 19 -15.40 28.73 19.20
C LEU A 19 -14.25 29.68 19.54
N VAL A 20 -13.11 29.12 19.90
CA VAL A 20 -11.88 29.90 20.05
C VAL A 20 -11.46 30.27 18.63
N ASN A 21 -11.48 31.57 18.33
CA ASN A 21 -10.98 32.10 17.06
C ASN A 21 -9.44 32.09 17.11
N GLU A 22 -8.85 30.90 17.06
CA GLU A 22 -7.41 30.74 16.92
C GLU A 22 -7.03 30.92 15.45
N ALA A 23 -5.94 31.64 15.20
CA ALA A 23 -5.39 31.74 13.85
C ALA A 23 -5.00 30.33 13.36
N MET A 24 -5.23 30.06 12.07
CA MET A 24 -4.78 28.83 11.46
C MET A 24 -3.26 28.71 11.71
N PRO A 25 -2.76 27.58 12.25
CA PRO A 25 -1.34 27.43 12.48
C PRO A 25 -0.59 27.65 11.16
N GLU A 26 0.50 28.42 11.22
CA GLU A 26 1.25 28.90 10.04
C GLU A 26 1.81 27.77 9.16
N ASP A 27 2.03 26.58 9.74
CA ASP A 27 2.54 25.42 9.01
C ASP A 27 1.72 24.15 9.34
N PRO A 28 0.49 24.03 8.80
CA PRO A 28 -0.37 22.89 9.07
C PRO A 28 0.11 21.61 8.37
N ASN A 29 1.11 21.73 7.48
CA ASN A 29 1.50 20.67 6.58
C ASN A 29 3.01 20.72 6.33
N THR A 30 3.79 20.69 7.42
CA THR A 30 5.24 20.52 7.34
C THR A 30 5.56 19.35 6.40
N PRO A 31 6.51 19.49 5.48
CA PRO A 31 6.84 18.42 4.54
C PRO A 31 7.10 17.13 5.31
N LEU A 32 6.48 16.04 4.85
CA LEU A 32 6.70 14.72 5.43
C LEU A 32 8.20 14.42 5.45
N GLU A 33 8.69 13.95 6.59
CA GLU A 33 10.08 13.50 6.69
C GLU A 33 10.32 12.37 5.68
N ARG A 34 11.46 12.44 4.99
CA ARG A 34 11.87 11.34 4.12
C ARG A 34 12.20 10.14 5.00
N LEU A 35 11.45 9.05 4.79
CA LEU A 35 11.81 7.77 5.36
C LEU A 35 13.19 7.35 4.84
N GLU A 36 14.02 6.83 5.73
CA GLU A 36 15.28 6.20 5.34
C GLU A 36 14.99 5.01 4.42
N LEU A 37 15.85 4.81 3.42
CA LEU A 37 15.75 3.63 2.57
C LEU A 37 15.96 2.38 3.43
N SER A 38 15.06 1.39 3.32
CA SER A 38 15.17 0.12 4.05
C SER A 38 16.44 -0.68 3.70
N ARG A 39 17.11 -0.30 2.61
CA ARG A 39 18.25 -0.99 2.03
C ARG A 39 19.33 0.01 1.60
N ASP A 40 20.58 -0.27 1.96
CA ASP A 40 21.72 0.44 1.41
C ASP A 40 21.94 0.04 -0.05
N THR A 41 21.78 1.02 -0.95
CA THR A 41 21.94 0.87 -2.39
C THR A 41 23.37 0.51 -2.82
N TYR A 42 24.38 0.82 -2.00
CA TYR A 42 25.79 0.55 -2.30
C TYR A 42 26.21 -0.85 -1.85
N GLU A 43 25.64 -1.36 -0.76
CA GLU A 43 25.93 -2.71 -0.25
C GLU A 43 25.25 -3.81 -1.06
N ARG A 44 24.04 -3.53 -1.58
CA ARG A 44 23.27 -4.47 -2.41
C ARG A 44 22.81 -3.80 -3.70
N PRO A 45 23.74 -3.59 -4.67
CA PRO A 45 23.37 -3.06 -5.96
C PRO A 45 22.34 -3.99 -6.62
N LEU A 46 21.36 -3.40 -7.31
CA LEU A 46 20.45 -4.13 -8.17
C LEU A 46 21.30 -4.90 -9.20
N SER A 47 21.18 -6.23 -9.19
CA SER A 47 21.89 -7.05 -10.17
C SER A 47 21.38 -6.68 -11.56
N PRO A 48 22.27 -6.36 -12.53
CA PRO A 48 21.85 -5.97 -13.87
C PRO A 48 21.07 -7.09 -14.57
N ASN A 49 21.41 -8.35 -14.27
CA ASN A 49 20.70 -9.50 -14.80
C ASN A 49 19.94 -10.20 -13.67
N PRO A 50 18.61 -10.09 -13.62
CA PRO A 50 17.82 -10.84 -12.67
C PRO A 50 18.01 -12.34 -12.91
N PRO A 51 18.09 -13.16 -11.84
CA PRO A 51 18.19 -14.61 -12.00
C PRO A 51 16.95 -15.14 -12.70
N LEU A 52 17.15 -16.18 -13.53
CA LEU A 52 16.07 -16.89 -14.19
C LEU A 52 15.08 -17.43 -13.15
N PHE A 53 13.81 -17.53 -13.55
CA PHE A 53 12.78 -18.15 -12.72
C PHE A 53 13.15 -19.62 -12.43
N ILE A 54 13.01 -20.02 -11.18
CA ILE A 54 13.16 -21.41 -10.73
C ILE A 54 11.85 -21.77 -10.05
N GLU A 55 11.26 -22.89 -10.45
CA GLU A 55 10.07 -23.43 -9.82
C GLU A 55 10.28 -23.63 -8.31
N THR A 56 9.25 -23.28 -7.55
CA THR A 56 9.23 -23.50 -6.10
C THR A 56 8.02 -24.35 -5.73
N SER A 57 8.04 -24.93 -4.54
CA SER A 57 6.94 -25.79 -4.05
C SER A 57 5.56 -25.13 -4.07
N LYS A 58 5.51 -23.78 -4.12
CA LYS A 58 4.28 -22.98 -4.16
C LYS A 58 3.97 -22.38 -5.54
N VAL A 59 4.97 -22.25 -6.42
CA VAL A 59 4.84 -21.55 -7.70
C VAL A 59 5.44 -22.42 -8.80
N THR A 60 4.56 -22.97 -9.65
CA THR A 60 4.89 -23.79 -10.82
C THR A 60 4.99 -22.94 -12.09
N GLU A 61 5.67 -23.45 -13.12
CA GLU A 61 5.74 -22.82 -14.45
C GLU A 61 4.35 -22.64 -15.07
N GLU A 62 3.48 -23.62 -14.90
CA GLU A 62 2.09 -23.57 -15.36
C GLU A 62 1.35 -22.38 -14.74
N GLY A 63 1.51 -22.17 -13.43
CA GLY A 63 0.91 -21.04 -12.72
C GLY A 63 1.42 -19.69 -13.23
N ILE A 64 2.72 -19.59 -13.54
CA ILE A 64 3.30 -18.36 -14.08
C ILE A 64 2.86 -18.08 -15.51
N SER A 65 2.74 -19.11 -16.35
CA SER A 65 2.28 -18.96 -17.73
C SER A 65 0.85 -18.42 -17.83
N MET A 66 0.03 -18.67 -16.81
CA MET A 66 -1.34 -18.15 -16.73
C MET A 66 -1.39 -16.66 -16.35
N ILE A 67 -0.33 -16.14 -15.71
CA ILE A 67 -0.24 -14.74 -15.28
C ILE A 67 0.21 -13.88 -16.46
N LYS A 68 -0.63 -12.91 -16.83
CA LYS A 68 -0.29 -11.90 -17.83
C LYS A 68 0.38 -10.71 -17.14
N PHE A 69 1.68 -10.54 -17.34
CA PHE A 69 2.46 -9.43 -16.79
C PHE A 69 2.26 -8.10 -17.54
N GLY A 70 1.57 -8.13 -18.68
CA GLY A 70 1.31 -6.96 -19.51
C GLY A 70 1.53 -7.28 -21.00
N PRO A 71 1.45 -6.26 -21.87
CA PRO A 71 1.85 -6.41 -23.26
C PRO A 71 3.36 -6.67 -23.36
N SER A 72 3.76 -7.59 -24.23
CA SER A 72 5.16 -7.98 -24.43
C SER A 72 6.04 -6.82 -24.93
N GLU A 73 5.44 -5.81 -25.54
CA GLU A 73 6.13 -4.62 -26.05
C GLU A 73 6.54 -3.63 -24.94
N LEU A 74 5.88 -3.68 -23.78
CA LEU A 74 6.12 -2.74 -22.68
C LEU A 74 7.20 -3.22 -21.72
N PHE A 75 7.44 -4.52 -21.64
CA PHE A 75 8.31 -5.12 -20.64
C PHE A 75 9.43 -5.91 -21.31
N PRO A 76 10.71 -5.50 -21.17
CA PRO A 76 11.83 -6.34 -21.57
C PRO A 76 11.86 -7.63 -20.72
N GLU A 77 12.49 -8.69 -21.25
CA GLU A 77 12.53 -10.01 -20.60
C GLU A 77 13.12 -9.97 -19.18
N GLU A 78 14.06 -9.06 -18.95
CA GLU A 78 14.68 -8.81 -17.65
C GLU A 78 13.64 -8.34 -16.62
N GLU A 79 12.81 -7.36 -16.95
CA GLU A 79 11.77 -6.87 -16.04
C GLU A 79 10.73 -7.94 -15.74
N VAL A 80 10.37 -8.77 -16.73
CA VAL A 80 9.48 -9.90 -16.53
C VAL A 80 10.08 -10.90 -15.53
N ASN A 81 11.38 -11.16 -15.59
CA ASN A 81 12.07 -12.04 -14.63
C ASN A 81 12.10 -11.44 -13.22
N VAL A 82 12.26 -10.12 -13.08
CA VAL A 82 12.12 -9.43 -11.79
C VAL A 82 10.71 -9.61 -11.22
N LEU A 83 9.68 -9.41 -12.05
CA LEU A 83 8.28 -9.56 -11.63
C LEU A 83 7.96 -10.99 -11.19
N LYS A 84 8.46 -12.01 -11.91
CA LYS A 84 8.35 -13.42 -11.51
C LYS A 84 9.00 -13.65 -10.14
N LYS A 85 10.18 -13.08 -9.88
CA LYS A 85 10.86 -13.17 -8.58
C LYS A 85 10.09 -12.46 -7.45
N CYS A 86 9.52 -11.29 -7.71
CA CYS A 86 8.63 -10.60 -6.77
C CYS A 86 7.41 -11.46 -6.43
N TYR A 87 6.82 -12.13 -7.42
CA TYR A 87 5.70 -13.04 -7.17
C TYR A 87 6.09 -14.22 -6.25
N ILE A 88 7.23 -14.86 -6.50
CA ILE A 88 7.75 -15.94 -5.65
C ILE A 88 8.02 -15.46 -4.23
N THR A 89 8.69 -14.32 -4.06
CA THR A 89 9.03 -13.79 -2.72
C THR A 89 7.77 -13.48 -1.91
N LYS A 90 6.73 -12.94 -2.56
CA LYS A 90 5.39 -12.78 -1.95
C LYS A 90 4.77 -14.12 -1.57
N ALA A 91 4.77 -15.12 -2.46
CA ALA A 91 4.24 -16.45 -2.19
C ALA A 91 4.96 -17.14 -1.00
N ASN A 92 6.24 -16.83 -0.83
CA ASN A 92 7.06 -17.32 0.28
C ASN A 92 6.87 -16.54 1.59
N GLY A 93 6.08 -15.47 1.60
CA GLY A 93 5.75 -14.70 2.80
C GLY A 93 6.78 -13.63 3.17
N TYR A 94 7.72 -13.30 2.27
CA TYR A 94 8.64 -12.19 2.48
C TYR A 94 7.94 -10.85 2.18
N SER A 95 8.18 -9.84 3.04
CA SER A 95 7.80 -8.45 2.75
C SER A 95 8.60 -7.96 1.55
N ILE A 96 7.90 -7.44 0.54
CA ILE A 96 8.52 -6.75 -0.61
C ILE A 96 8.41 -5.24 -0.37
N LEU A 97 8.77 -4.77 0.83
CA LEU A 97 8.93 -3.37 1.20
C LEU A 97 10.00 -3.31 2.30
#